data_AF-A0A1Z5R931-F1
#
_entry.id   AF-A0A1Z5R931-F1
#
_cell.length_a   1.000
_cell.length_b   1.000
_cell.length_c   1.000
_cell.angle_alpha   90.00
_cell.angle_beta   90.00
_cell.angle_gamma   90.00
#
_symmetry.space_group_name_H-M   'P 1'
#
loop_
_entity.id
_entity.type
_entity.pdbx_description
1 polymer ?
#
loop_
_entity_poly.entity_id
_entity_poly.type
_entity_poly.pdbx_seq_one_letter_code
_entity_poly.pdbx_strand_id
1 'polypeptide(L)'
;MDPAAPGRFDRLQSSFKISVQCLLTACSREVVNEAFSSFTDAEKARLHLMVTLVLKNMHVNIMDEFNDFCEETQVAAALDKIDDFVEEQNLDALASEKTTVEEIQEKVSRAKKDEVEHLTGLLKKVEKSKNAMKARIELLKKGEDSTAATDVLNKLTRWNSALVLCHDEPLTLCAPEQQ
;
A
#
# COMPACT_ATOMS: atom_id res chain seq x y z
N MET A 1 -21.33 -40.21 -22.51
CA MET A 1 -20.30 -39.30 -22.00
C MET A 1 -20.33 -38.13 -22.95
N ASP A 2 -20.92 -37.01 -22.52
CA ASP A 2 -20.87 -35.79 -23.32
C ASP A 2 -19.42 -35.30 -23.35
N PRO A 3 -18.90 -34.87 -24.52
CA PRO A 3 -17.56 -34.31 -24.59
C PRO A 3 -17.51 -33.04 -23.73
N ALA A 4 -16.40 -32.87 -23.00
CA ALA A 4 -16.12 -31.63 -22.28
C ALA A 4 -16.27 -30.44 -23.24
N ALA A 5 -16.83 -29.34 -22.73
CA ALA A 5 -16.98 -28.12 -23.52
C ALA A 5 -15.60 -27.67 -24.05
N PRO A 6 -15.50 -27.21 -25.31
CA PRO A 6 -14.22 -26.79 -25.87
C PRO A 6 -13.63 -25.63 -25.07
N GLY A 7 -12.34 -25.72 -24.76
CA GLY A 7 -11.61 -24.69 -24.03
C GLY A 7 -11.45 -23.40 -24.85
N ARG A 8 -10.98 -22.31 -24.22
CA ARG A 8 -10.76 -21.04 -24.92
C ARG A 8 -9.79 -21.17 -26.09
N PHE A 9 -8.75 -21.99 -25.95
CA PHE A 9 -7.79 -22.24 -27.03
C PHE A 9 -8.43 -22.95 -28.22
N ASP A 10 -9.26 -23.98 -27.99
CA ASP A 10 -9.99 -24.69 -29.05
C ASP A 10 -10.89 -23.74 -29.85
N ARG A 11 -11.56 -22.82 -29.15
CA ARG A 11 -12.42 -21.80 -29.75
C ARG A 11 -11.62 -20.80 -30.56
N LEU A 12 -10.45 -20.37 -30.07
CA LEU A 12 -9.54 -19.50 -30.81
C LEU A 12 -9.07 -20.17 -32.09
N GLN A 13 -8.57 -21.40 -32.01
CA GLN A 13 -8.07 -22.15 -33.16
C GLN A 13 -9.17 -22.38 -34.21
N SER A 14 -10.37 -22.75 -33.75
CA SER A 14 -11.53 -22.94 -34.62
C SER A 14 -11.93 -21.64 -35.33
N SER A 15 -12.00 -20.53 -34.59
CA SER A 15 -12.33 -19.21 -35.13
C SER A 15 -11.30 -18.74 -36.16
N PHE A 16 -10.01 -18.92 -35.86
CA PHE A 16 -8.92 -18.57 -36.76
C PHE A 16 -8.99 -19.38 -38.06
N LYS A 17 -9.15 -20.71 -37.96
CA LYS A 17 -9.29 -21.61 -39.11
C LYS A 17 -10.44 -21.17 -40.03
N ILE A 18 -11.61 -20.85 -39.46
CA ILE A 18 -12.77 -20.37 -40.23
C ILE A 18 -12.44 -19.04 -40.91
N SER A 19 -11.76 -18.13 -40.22
CA SER A 19 -11.39 -16.82 -40.75
C SER A 19 -10.44 -16.94 -41.94
N VAL A 20 -9.44 -17.83 -41.87
CA VAL A 20 -8.44 -18.02 -42.94
C VAL A 20 -9.02 -18.75 -44.16
N GLN A 21 -10.07 -19.57 -43.99
CA GLN A 21 -10.73 -20.26 -45.10
C GLN A 21 -11.23 -19.32 -46.21
N CYS A 22 -11.52 -18.05 -45.89
CA CYS A 22 -11.97 -17.08 -46.90
C CYS A 22 -10.94 -16.88 -48.04
N LEU A 23 -9.65 -17.11 -47.80
CA LEU A 23 -8.60 -17.04 -48.83
C LEU A 23 -8.84 -18.01 -49.98
N LEU A 24 -9.38 -19.20 -49.69
CA LEU A 24 -9.63 -20.22 -50.71
C LEU A 24 -10.75 -19.83 -51.68
N THR A 25 -11.56 -18.83 -51.31
CA THR A 25 -12.68 -18.31 -52.09
C THR A 25 -12.51 -16.85 -52.50
N ALA A 26 -11.36 -16.24 -52.19
CA ALA A 26 -11.14 -14.80 -52.35
C ALA A 26 -11.06 -14.35 -53.83
N CYS A 27 -10.70 -15.25 -54.74
CA CYS A 27 -10.58 -14.94 -56.17
C CYS A 27 -11.34 -15.96 -57.01
N SER A 28 -12.47 -15.53 -57.58
CA SER A 28 -13.24 -16.36 -58.50
C SER A 28 -12.73 -16.22 -59.94
N ARG A 29 -13.17 -17.13 -60.81
CA ARG A 29 -12.85 -17.09 -62.24
C ARG A 29 -13.40 -15.83 -62.91
N GLU A 30 -14.58 -15.40 -62.51
CA GLU A 30 -15.25 -14.21 -63.01
C GLU A 30 -14.43 -12.96 -62.71
N VAL A 31 -13.90 -12.86 -61.49
CA VAL A 31 -13.02 -11.75 -61.08
C VAL A 31 -11.76 -11.70 -61.96
N VAL A 32 -11.15 -12.84 -62.27
CA VAL A 32 -9.98 -12.90 -63.16
C VAL A 32 -10.36 -12.50 -64.59
N ASN A 33 -11.51 -12.95 -65.08
CA ASN A 33 -11.96 -12.64 -66.43
C ASN A 33 -12.26 -11.15 -66.62
N GLU A 34 -12.86 -10.52 -65.60
CA GLU A 34 -13.14 -9.08 -65.57
C GLU A 34 -11.85 -8.25 -65.47
N ALA A 35 -10.99 -8.59 -64.50
CA ALA A 35 -9.75 -7.85 -64.25
C ALA A 35 -8.75 -7.92 -65.41
N PHE A 36 -8.75 -9.02 -66.16
CA PHE A 36 -7.81 -9.26 -67.28
C PHE A 36 -8.55 -9.38 -68.61
N SER A 37 -9.49 -8.48 -68.89
CA SER A 37 -10.35 -8.54 -70.08
C SER A 37 -9.59 -8.64 -71.42
N SER A 38 -8.40 -8.03 -71.51
CA SER A 38 -7.52 -8.05 -72.68
C SER A 38 -6.83 -9.39 -72.96
N PHE A 39 -6.82 -10.31 -71.98
CA PHE A 39 -6.18 -11.62 -72.11
C PHE A 39 -7.09 -12.58 -72.87
N THR A 40 -6.47 -13.54 -73.56
CA THR A 40 -7.18 -14.68 -74.15
C THR A 40 -7.75 -15.59 -73.06
N ASP A 41 -8.75 -16.40 -73.39
CA ASP A 41 -9.36 -17.34 -72.44
C ASP A 41 -8.34 -18.35 -71.89
N ALA A 42 -7.37 -18.75 -72.70
CA ALA A 42 -6.30 -19.66 -72.29
C ALA A 42 -5.35 -19.00 -71.28
N GLU A 43 -5.03 -17.72 -71.45
CA GLU A 43 -4.22 -16.95 -70.49
C GLU A 43 -4.97 -16.74 -69.17
N LYS A 44 -6.25 -16.35 -69.24
CA LYS A 44 -7.13 -16.20 -68.06
C LYS A 44 -7.25 -17.51 -67.27
N ALA A 45 -7.40 -18.64 -67.96
CA ALA A 45 -7.48 -19.95 -67.32
C ALA A 45 -6.17 -20.33 -66.59
N ARG A 46 -5.01 -20.09 -67.23
CA ARG A 46 -3.70 -20.31 -66.60
C ARG A 46 -3.47 -19.38 -65.40
N LEU A 47 -3.85 -18.11 -65.53
CA LEU A 47 -3.74 -17.12 -64.45
C LEU A 47 -4.60 -17.49 -63.25
N HIS A 48 -5.87 -17.86 -63.47
CA HIS A 48 -6.76 -18.32 -62.41
C HIS A 48 -6.20 -19.55 -61.68
N LEU A 49 -5.62 -20.51 -62.42
CA LEU A 49 -4.96 -21.67 -61.82
C LEU A 49 -3.77 -21.25 -60.95
N MET A 50 -2.93 -20.34 -61.45
CA MET A 50 -1.77 -19.82 -60.71
C MET A 50 -2.20 -19.10 -59.42
N VAL A 51 -3.20 -18.23 -59.50
CA VAL A 51 -3.75 -17.53 -58.33
C VAL A 51 -4.34 -18.52 -57.32
N THR A 52 -5.09 -19.52 -57.79
CA THR A 52 -5.64 -20.57 -56.92
C THR A 52 -4.52 -21.32 -56.18
N LEU A 53 -3.41 -21.63 -56.86
CA LEU A 53 -2.26 -22.30 -56.25
C LEU A 53 -1.59 -21.41 -55.18
N VAL A 54 -1.41 -20.13 -55.49
CA VAL A 54 -0.86 -19.15 -54.53
C VAL A 54 -1.75 -19.05 -53.29
N LEU A 55 -3.07 -18.90 -53.45
CA LEU A 55 -4.02 -18.80 -52.34
C LEU A 55 -4.03 -20.06 -51.47
N LYS A 56 -3.95 -21.26 -52.08
CA LYS A 56 -3.83 -22.52 -51.34
C LYS A 56 -2.55 -22.59 -50.52
N ASN A 57 -1.41 -22.23 -51.11
CA ASN A 57 -0.14 -22.24 -50.39
C ASN A 57 -0.13 -21.18 -49.27
N MET A 58 -0.66 -19.99 -49.52
CA MET A 58 -0.81 -18.96 -48.49
C MET A 58 -1.69 -19.42 -47.33
N HIS A 59 -2.82 -20.07 -47.62
CA HIS A 59 -3.69 -20.63 -46.59
C HIS A 59 -2.95 -21.62 -45.69
N VAL A 60 -2.18 -22.56 -46.27
CA VAL A 60 -1.39 -23.52 -45.49
C VAL A 60 -0.32 -22.82 -44.67
N ASN A 61 0.48 -21.94 -45.29
CA ASN A 61 1.55 -21.24 -44.60
C ASN A 61 1.04 -20.38 -43.43
N ILE A 62 -0.09 -19.68 -43.61
CA ILE A 62 -0.68 -18.87 -42.54
C ILE A 62 -1.17 -19.74 -41.38
N MET A 63 -1.74 -20.92 -41.68
CA MET A 63 -2.18 -21.87 -40.65
C MET A 63 -1.00 -22.41 -39.86
N ASP A 64 0.09 -22.77 -40.54
CA ASP A 64 1.30 -23.32 -39.91
C ASP A 64 1.99 -22.24 -39.06
N GLU A 65 2.22 -21.05 -39.61
CA GLU A 65 2.82 -19.92 -38.89
C GLU A 65 2.00 -19.52 -37.65
N PHE A 66 0.67 -19.56 -37.74
CA PHE A 66 -0.19 -19.29 -36.59
C PHE A 66 -0.03 -20.34 -35.49
N ASN A 67 0.08 -21.62 -35.86
CA ASN A 67 0.31 -22.69 -34.88
C ASN A 67 1.69 -22.53 -34.22
N ASP A 68 2.74 -22.30 -35.01
CA ASP A 68 4.10 -22.08 -34.52
C ASP A 68 4.15 -20.88 -33.56
N PHE A 69 3.51 -19.77 -33.94
CA PHE A 69 3.36 -18.60 -33.07
C PHE A 69 2.64 -18.92 -31.75
N CYS A 70 1.53 -19.68 -31.80
CA CYS A 70 0.81 -20.06 -30.59
C CYS A 70 1.65 -20.94 -29.66
N GLU A 71 2.45 -21.84 -30.23
CA GLU A 71 3.37 -22.69 -29.48
C GLU A 71 4.50 -21.87 -28.85
N GLU A 72 5.18 -21.04 -29.63
CA GLU A 72 6.29 -20.18 -29.18
C GLU A 72 5.86 -19.26 -28.03
N THR A 73 4.70 -18.63 -28.19
CA THR A 73 4.17 -17.67 -27.21
C THR A 73 3.35 -18.31 -26.09
N GLN A 74 3.24 -19.65 -26.09
CA GLN A 74 2.51 -20.44 -25.09
C GLN A 74 1.05 -19.97 -24.88
N VAL A 75 0.36 -19.61 -25.98
CA VAL A 75 -1.03 -19.11 -25.93
C VAL A 75 -1.96 -20.15 -25.32
N ALA A 76 -1.79 -21.42 -25.66
CA ALA A 76 -2.59 -22.52 -25.10
C ALA A 76 -2.49 -22.53 -23.57
N ALA A 77 -1.28 -22.59 -23.03
CA ALA A 77 -1.05 -22.59 -21.58
C ALA A 77 -1.57 -21.34 -20.87
N ALA A 78 -1.52 -20.16 -21.53
CA ALA A 78 -2.07 -18.94 -20.98
C ALA A 78 -3.61 -18.97 -20.93
N LEU A 79 -4.26 -19.48 -21.97
CA LEU A 79 -5.72 -19.62 -22.03
C LEU A 79 -6.23 -20.71 -21.09
N ASP A 80 -5.51 -21.82 -20.96
CA ASP A 80 -5.82 -22.90 -20.02
C ASP A 80 -5.82 -22.38 -18.58
N LYS A 81 -4.81 -21.59 -18.18
CA LYS A 81 -4.79 -20.94 -16.85
C LYS A 81 -5.97 -20.00 -16.61
N ILE A 82 -6.48 -19.34 -17.65
CA ILE A 82 -7.66 -18.49 -17.54
C ILE A 82 -8.91 -19.35 -17.37
N ASP A 83 -9.01 -20.48 -18.08
CA ASP A 83 -10.11 -21.43 -17.91
C ASP A 83 -10.11 -22.03 -16.50
N ASP A 84 -8.95 -22.46 -16.00
CA ASP A 84 -8.76 -22.94 -14.63
C ASP A 84 -9.19 -21.87 -13.60
N PHE A 85 -8.72 -20.62 -13.75
CA PHE A 85 -9.06 -19.53 -12.83
C PHE A 85 -10.55 -19.20 -12.83
N VAL A 86 -11.20 -19.26 -14.00
CA VAL A 86 -12.64 -19.04 -14.12
C VAL A 86 -13.42 -20.19 -13.48
N GLU A 87 -12.97 -21.43 -13.65
CA GLU A 87 -13.56 -22.58 -12.98
C GLU A 87 -13.41 -22.46 -11.45
N GLU A 88 -12.21 -22.15 -10.95
CA GLU A 88 -11.95 -21.91 -9.53
C GLU A 88 -12.85 -20.81 -8.95
N GLN A 89 -12.98 -19.67 -9.64
CA GLN A 89 -13.86 -18.57 -9.20
C GLN A 89 -15.35 -18.94 -9.21
N ASN A 90 -15.79 -19.75 -10.17
CA ASN A 90 -17.18 -20.23 -10.20
C ASN A 90 -17.47 -21.22 -9.06
N LEU A 91 -16.48 -21.99 -8.64
CA LEU A 91 -16.59 -22.94 -7.54
C LEU A 91 -16.51 -22.25 -6.16
N ASP A 92 -15.72 -21.17 -6.05
CA ASP A 92 -15.57 -20.40 -4.83
C ASP A 92 -16.19 -18.99 -4.95
N ALA A 93 -17.53 -18.96 -4.95
CA ALA A 93 -18.31 -17.72 -4.92
C ALA A 93 -18.03 -16.83 -3.69
N LEU A 94 -17.31 -17.32 -2.68
CA LEU A 94 -16.96 -16.60 -1.46
C LEU A 94 -15.49 -16.13 -1.43
N ALA A 95 -14.58 -16.71 -2.23
CA ALA A 95 -13.15 -16.35 -2.23
C ALA A 95 -12.89 -14.90 -2.67
N SER A 96 -13.60 -14.42 -3.69
CA SER A 96 -13.38 -13.07 -4.23
C SER A 96 -13.68 -11.96 -3.21
N GLU A 97 -14.69 -12.17 -2.36
CA GLU A 97 -15.08 -11.18 -1.35
C GLU A 97 -14.30 -11.38 -0.04
N LYS A 98 -14.03 -12.63 0.33
CA LYS A 98 -13.39 -12.98 1.60
C LYS A 98 -11.91 -12.62 1.67
N THR A 99 -11.15 -12.89 0.61
CA THR A 99 -9.70 -12.59 0.56
C THR A 99 -9.42 -11.09 0.66
N THR A 100 -10.18 -10.27 -0.07
CA THR A 100 -10.03 -8.82 -0.09
C THR A 100 -10.39 -8.20 1.27
N VAL A 101 -11.48 -8.63 1.90
CA VAL A 101 -11.93 -8.09 3.19
C VAL A 101 -11.03 -8.55 4.34
N GLU A 102 -10.63 -9.82 4.38
CA GLU A 102 -9.74 -10.35 5.42
C GLU A 102 -8.35 -9.71 5.35
N GLU A 103 -7.79 -9.51 4.15
CA GLU A 103 -6.47 -8.86 3.98
C GLU A 103 -6.50 -7.37 4.41
N ILE A 104 -7.57 -6.65 4.07
CA ILE A 104 -7.78 -5.27 4.52
C ILE A 104 -7.93 -5.23 6.05
N GLN A 105 -8.71 -6.15 6.62
CA GLN A 105 -8.90 -6.24 8.06
C GLN A 105 -7.59 -6.53 8.80
N GLU A 106 -6.75 -7.42 8.29
CA GLU A 106 -5.45 -7.74 8.90
C GLU A 106 -4.52 -6.52 8.87
N LYS A 107 -4.38 -5.86 7.72
CA LYS A 107 -3.55 -4.65 7.56
C LYS A 107 -3.99 -3.53 8.49
N VAL A 108 -5.29 -3.25 8.55
CA VAL A 108 -5.87 -2.22 9.43
C VAL A 108 -5.67 -2.58 10.90
N SER A 109 -5.85 -3.85 11.27
CA SER A 109 -5.67 -4.33 12.65
C SER A 109 -4.23 -4.19 13.11
N ARG A 110 -3.26 -4.53 12.26
CA ARG A 110 -1.83 -4.38 12.52
C ARG A 110 -1.46 -2.91 12.72
N ALA A 111 -1.86 -2.04 11.79
CA ALA A 111 -1.60 -0.61 11.88
C ALA A 111 -2.18 0.02 13.17
N LYS A 112 -3.41 -0.34 13.54
CA LYS A 112 -4.01 0.13 14.80
C LYS A 112 -3.27 -0.37 16.03
N LYS A 113 -2.81 -1.62 16.04
CA LYS A 113 -2.07 -2.18 17.16
C LYS A 113 -0.74 -1.44 17.36
N ASP A 114 -0.01 -1.18 16.28
CA ASP A 114 1.26 -0.47 16.32
C ASP A 114 1.08 0.97 16.83
N GLU A 115 0.01 1.65 16.41
CA GLU A 115 -0.33 2.99 16.88
C GLU A 115 -0.70 3.01 18.37
N VAL A 116 -1.51 2.05 18.84
CA VAL A 116 -1.84 1.90 20.26
C VAL A 116 -0.58 1.68 21.10
N GLU A 117 0.35 0.83 20.64
CA GLU A 117 1.60 0.58 21.33
C GLU A 117 2.48 1.84 21.39
N HIS A 118 2.57 2.58 20.27
CA HIS A 118 3.30 3.85 20.19
C HIS A 118 2.75 4.90 21.17
N LEU A 119 1.44 5.13 21.14
CA LEU A 119 0.76 6.10 22.01
C LEU A 119 0.88 5.72 23.49
N THR A 120 0.76 4.42 23.81
CA THR A 120 0.97 3.91 25.18
C THR A 120 2.40 4.18 25.65
N GLY A 121 3.40 4.01 24.77
CA GLY A 121 4.79 4.32 25.05
C GLY A 121 5.03 5.80 25.35
N LEU A 122 4.43 6.69 24.55
CA LEU A 122 4.47 8.14 24.78
C LEU A 122 3.83 8.52 26.12
N LEU A 123 2.65 7.97 26.42
CA LEU A 123 1.93 8.25 27.67
C LEU A 123 2.77 7.88 28.89
N LYS A 124 3.40 6.69 28.88
CA LYS A 124 4.29 6.23 29.95
C LYS A 124 5.49 7.17 30.16
N LYS A 125 6.06 7.72 29.08
CA LYS A 125 7.18 8.68 29.17
C LYS A 125 6.73 10.00 29.81
N VAL A 126 5.57 10.52 29.39
CA VAL A 126 4.98 11.74 29.96
C VAL A 126 4.65 11.56 31.43
N GLU A 127 4.04 10.43 31.81
CA GLU A 127 3.71 10.08 33.19
C GLU A 127 4.96 10.06 34.09
N LYS A 128 6.06 9.43 33.63
CA LYS A 128 7.34 9.42 34.35
C LYS A 128 7.90 10.82 34.55
N SER A 129 7.88 11.64 33.49
CA SER A 129 8.34 13.04 33.55
C SER A 129 7.52 13.87 34.54
N LYS A 130 6.18 13.76 34.48
CA LYS A 130 5.25 14.42 35.41
C LYS A 130 5.57 14.05 36.86
N ASN A 131 5.74 12.76 37.14
CA ASN A 131 5.98 12.29 38.51
C ASN A 131 7.35 12.75 39.04
N ALA A 132 8.39 12.75 38.21
CA ALA A 132 9.70 13.29 38.57
C ALA A 132 9.62 14.81 38.87
N MET A 133 8.86 15.55 38.06
CA MET A 133 8.65 16.98 38.26
C MET A 133 7.87 17.27 39.55
N LYS A 134 6.81 16.50 39.82
CA LYS A 134 6.04 16.59 41.06
C LYS A 134 6.91 16.35 42.29
N ALA A 135 7.74 15.31 42.29
CA ALA A 135 8.67 15.01 43.38
C ALA A 135 9.67 16.16 43.62
N ARG A 136 10.17 16.78 42.53
CA ARG A 136 11.06 17.93 42.62
C ARG A 136 10.36 19.17 43.20
N ILE A 137 9.11 19.42 42.84
CA ILE A 137 8.30 20.51 43.40
C ILE A 137 8.05 20.28 44.91
N GLU A 138 7.74 19.06 45.33
CA GLU A 138 7.52 18.72 46.74
C GLU A 138 8.79 18.92 47.60
N LEU A 139 9.97 18.56 47.07
CA LEU A 139 11.25 18.82 47.74
C LEU A 139 11.52 20.31 47.93
N LEU A 140 11.25 21.14 46.91
CA LEU A 140 11.44 22.59 46.99
C LEU A 140 10.52 23.22 48.04
N LYS A 141 9.24 22.84 48.07
CA LYS A 141 8.28 23.33 49.08
C LYS A 141 8.77 23.04 50.51
N LYS A 142 9.27 21.82 50.76
CA LYS A 142 9.78 21.45 52.10
C LYS A 142 11.04 22.22 52.50
N GLY A 143 11.88 22.62 51.53
CA GLY A 143 13.04 23.48 51.77
C GLY A 143 12.67 24.94 52.05
N GLU A 144 11.58 25.42 51.44
CA GLU A 144 11.02 26.76 51.65
C GLU A 144 10.29 26.88 53.00
N ASP A 145 9.69 25.79 53.48
CA ASP A 145 9.09 25.67 54.83
C ASP A 145 10.14 25.55 55.97
N SER A 146 11.41 25.85 55.69
CA SER A 146 12.49 25.76 56.69
C SER A 146 12.28 26.75 57.83
N THR A 147 11.90 26.20 58.98
CA THR A 147 11.85 26.87 60.29
C THR A 147 13.13 27.64 60.63
N ALA A 148 14.26 27.35 59.96
CA ALA A 148 15.51 28.09 60.13
C ALA A 148 15.42 29.53 59.62
N ALA A 149 14.71 29.81 58.52
CA ALA A 149 14.53 31.17 58.02
C ALA A 149 13.66 32.01 58.98
N THR A 150 12.60 31.40 59.52
CA THR A 150 11.73 32.03 60.51
C THR A 150 12.43 32.20 61.87
N ASP A 151 13.26 31.26 62.30
CA ASP A 151 14.05 31.35 63.54
C ASP A 151 15.13 32.45 63.46
N VAL A 152 15.80 32.58 62.31
CA VAL A 152 16.76 33.67 62.07
C VAL A 152 16.06 35.02 62.03
N LEU A 153 14.88 35.11 61.38
CA LEU A 153 14.08 36.34 61.38
C LEU A 153 13.64 36.71 62.80
N ASN A 154 13.11 35.76 63.57
CA ASN A 154 12.71 35.99 64.97
C ASN A 154 13.88 36.41 65.86
N LYS A 155 15.06 35.81 65.68
CA LYS A 155 16.28 36.23 66.38
C LYS A 155 16.70 37.64 65.98
N LEU A 156 16.69 37.97 64.69
CA LEU A 156 17.02 39.32 64.20
C LEU A 156 16.05 40.36 64.76
N THR A 157 14.75 40.10 64.76
CA THR A 157 13.75 41.00 65.35
C THR A 157 14.00 41.20 66.85
N ARG A 158 14.34 40.14 67.58
CA ARG A 158 14.67 40.21 69.01
C ARG A 158 15.93 41.04 69.28
N TRP A 159 16.95 40.93 68.44
CA TRP A 159 18.18 41.71 68.57
C TRP A 159 17.94 43.18 68.24
N ASN A 160 17.12 43.46 67.23
CA ASN A 160 16.75 44.82 66.86
C ASN A 160 15.95 45.52 67.98
N SER A 161 15.04 44.80 68.65
CA SER A 161 14.36 45.31 69.85
C SER A 161 15.29 45.53 71.04
N ALA A 162 16.32 44.70 71.22
CA ALA A 162 17.32 44.87 72.26
C ALA A 162 18.25 46.08 71.99
N LEU A 163 18.57 46.36 70.72
CA LEU A 163 19.39 47.51 70.33
C LEU A 163 18.70 48.85 70.60
N VAL A 164 17.37 48.89 70.40
CA VAL A 164 16.54 50.08 70.70
C VAL A 164 16.51 50.39 72.20
N LEU A 165 16.62 49.39 73.07
CA LEU A 165 16.66 49.60 74.53
C LEU A 165 18.03 50.07 75.05
N CYS A 166 19.13 49.79 74.36
CA CYS A 166 20.47 50.22 74.78
C CYS A 166 20.85 51.64 74.33
N HIS A 167 19.98 52.34 73.59
CA HIS A 167 20.25 53.69 73.09
C HIS A 167 19.56 54.82 73.88
N ASP A 168 18.76 54.49 74.90
CA ASP A 168 17.99 55.42 75.73
C ASP A 168 18.32 55.33 77.24
N GLU A 169 19.58 55.53 77.64
CA GLU A 169 19.89 55.84 79.05
C GLU A 169 20.87 57.02 79.19
N PRO A 170 20.43 58.20 79.67
CA PRO A 170 21.25 59.40 79.78
C PRO A 170 22.04 59.51 81.11
N LEU A 171 23.25 60.05 81.00
CA LEU A 171 24.17 60.49 82.06
C LEU A 171 23.46 61.28 83.19
N THR A 172 23.72 60.94 84.47
CA THR A 172 23.67 61.92 85.58
C THR A 172 24.58 61.56 86.77
N LEU A 173 25.21 62.61 87.29
CA LEU A 173 26.11 62.73 88.45
C LEU A 173 25.44 62.40 89.80
N CYS A 174 26.23 61.94 90.78
CA CYS A 174 26.51 62.67 92.05
C CYS A 174 27.41 61.87 93.01
N ALA A 175 28.41 62.54 93.60
CA ALA A 175 29.13 62.19 94.83
C ALA A 175 28.41 62.83 96.06
N PRO A 176 28.94 62.91 97.32
CA PRO A 176 30.13 62.31 97.98
C PRO A 176 29.84 61.73 99.40
N GLU A 177 30.84 61.19 100.13
CA GLU A 177 31.34 61.70 101.44
C GLU A 177 32.24 60.73 102.25
N GLN A 178 32.95 61.35 103.19
CA GLN A 178 34.21 61.06 103.90
C GLN A 178 34.22 59.90 104.92
N GLN A 179 35.43 59.38 105.18
CA GLN A 179 36.02 59.36 106.53
C GLN A 179 37.56 59.40 106.47
#